data_AF-A0A812LL34-F1
#
_entry.id   AF-A0A812LL34-F1
#
_cell.length_a   1.000
_cell.length_b   1.000
_cell.length_c   1.000
_cell.angle_alpha   90.00
_cell.angle_beta   90.00
_cell.angle_gamma   90.00
#
_symmetry.space_group_name_H-M   'P 1'
#
loop_
_entity.id
_entity.type
_entity.pdbx_description
1 polymer ?
#
loop_
_entity_poly.entity_id
_entity_poly.type
_entity_poly.pdbx_seq_one_letter_code
_entity_poly.pdbx_strand_id
1 'polypeptide(L)'
;MAGAMLPPKAPAKKRRRTSPVGKTASTTHVVFLVDNSGSMECENRIQMVFDAVQNLLQAILGMDGIVCSLVTFDDTFKVCFERREVDQRLQELVREVCKATRPKGTGRYLQALAAFRSLVSGGMTIGILLSDGEPTEVIWEHRPTACIENVMRAIRQEFGNMCILHTVGFGDFGMSMLQSLALLGGGTFHDCQVVHEQLQSIFGQLGTSVSTLHGSLLGFGEEALTRVPAKDLEPPDAWRGSASELRSRARPCWAWLMIQRGEEELRACGDARLVYLHHQPFAQGALRYAFHARSAHWYSEDAVSGSRFHLVVKESKFVAKHRAEDVHKFFLQNHRRAQEFAKAFNAAIDKVKESECSKVRFVPAYVLKISDEAQDSGCRYVTAERYIPGSYVKLNGNDGFVGSQSGQAAEVAAAFSHFTFQDSGGQELCVDIQGVGTTWTDPQIHSLQKQFGIADLGRRGMDMFFMSHRCGVLCQKLLLSTPGILHGDEDRPSRQPCVVCLDGPRRMLCQPCRHLCLCEACAVGLHRCPICRDPTTSIVWVADEQSGVSSTYVRESELDRMRQVVH
;
A
#
# COMPACT_ATOMS: atom_id res chain seq x y z
N MET A 1 -0.95 45.56 -26.12
CA MET A 1 -0.41 44.49 -26.98
C MET A 1 1.10 44.44 -26.81
N ALA A 2 1.60 43.48 -26.04
CA ALA A 2 2.98 43.03 -26.03
C ALA A 2 2.93 41.63 -25.39
N GLY A 3 2.92 40.60 -26.23
CA GLY A 3 2.86 39.20 -25.79
C GLY A 3 4.21 38.79 -25.22
N ALA A 4 4.21 38.28 -23.99
CA ALA A 4 5.40 37.69 -23.38
C ALA A 4 5.78 36.42 -24.15
N MET A 5 6.89 36.47 -24.88
CA MET A 5 7.46 35.33 -25.61
C MET A 5 8.08 34.34 -24.62
N LEU A 6 7.69 33.07 -24.75
CA LEU A 6 8.32 31.93 -24.08
C LEU A 6 9.82 31.81 -24.48
N PRO A 7 10.71 31.34 -23.59
CA PRO A 7 12.09 31.07 -23.95
C PRO A 7 12.21 29.88 -24.92
N PRO A 8 13.23 29.86 -25.80
CA PRO A 8 13.34 28.88 -26.87
C PRO A 8 13.67 27.47 -26.37
N LYS A 9 13.11 26.46 -27.06
CA LYS A 9 13.40 25.03 -26.87
C LYS A 9 14.90 24.75 -27.08
N ALA A 10 15.52 24.05 -26.13
CA ALA A 10 16.86 23.51 -26.28
C ALA A 10 16.96 22.53 -27.48
N PRO A 11 18.11 22.41 -28.15
CA PRO A 11 18.23 21.67 -29.40
C PRO A 11 18.12 20.15 -29.18
N ALA A 12 17.30 19.50 -30.01
CA ALA A 12 17.06 18.07 -29.99
C ALA A 12 18.35 17.28 -30.32
N LYS A 13 18.86 16.50 -29.36
CA LYS A 13 19.88 15.48 -29.64
C LYS A 13 19.24 14.35 -30.45
N LYS A 14 19.83 14.05 -31.62
CA LYS A 14 19.40 12.99 -32.55
C LYS A 14 19.28 11.63 -31.83
N ARG A 15 18.06 11.10 -31.75
CA ARG A 15 17.78 9.71 -31.32
C ARG A 15 18.38 8.73 -32.33
N ARG A 16 19.22 7.81 -31.87
CA ARG A 16 19.60 6.59 -32.60
C ARG A 16 18.33 5.76 -32.80
N ARG A 17 18.01 5.43 -34.05
CA ARG A 17 16.93 4.48 -34.40
C ARG A 17 17.28 3.11 -33.82
N THR A 18 16.51 2.64 -32.84
CA THR A 18 16.39 1.23 -32.49
C THR A 18 15.21 0.61 -33.24
N SER A 19 15.41 -0.62 -33.68
CA SER A 19 14.54 -1.47 -34.50
C SER A 19 13.14 -1.67 -33.89
N PRO A 20 12.12 -2.10 -34.68
CA PRO A 20 10.77 -2.24 -34.18
C PRO A 20 10.70 -3.50 -33.29
N VAL A 21 10.53 -3.29 -31.98
CA VAL A 21 10.36 -4.36 -30.97
C VAL A 21 8.96 -4.21 -30.37
N GLY A 22 8.36 -5.36 -30.01
CA GLY A 22 6.94 -5.57 -29.74
C GLY A 22 6.30 -4.67 -28.68
N LYS A 23 4.97 -4.79 -28.58
CA LYS A 23 4.06 -4.10 -27.62
C LYS A 23 4.83 -3.59 -26.39
N THR A 24 5.04 -2.29 -26.33
CA THR A 24 5.67 -1.62 -25.18
C THR A 24 4.89 -1.97 -23.92
N ALA A 25 5.53 -2.68 -22.98
CA ALA A 25 4.96 -2.94 -21.66
C ALA A 25 4.62 -1.60 -21.00
N SER A 26 3.43 -1.47 -20.41
CA SER A 26 3.00 -0.27 -19.72
C SER A 26 3.87 -0.05 -18.48
N THR A 27 4.65 1.03 -18.47
CA THR A 27 5.55 1.34 -17.36
C THR A 27 4.96 2.36 -16.40
N THR A 28 5.12 2.14 -15.09
CA THR A 28 4.90 3.16 -14.06
C THR A 28 6.23 3.85 -13.74
N HIS A 29 6.24 5.17 -13.81
CA HIS A 29 7.42 5.99 -13.58
C HIS A 29 7.30 6.77 -12.28
N VAL A 30 8.07 6.40 -11.26
CA VAL A 30 8.14 7.15 -10.00
C VAL A 30 9.25 8.20 -10.09
N VAL A 31 8.95 9.46 -9.80
CA VAL A 31 9.90 10.58 -9.87
C VAL A 31 10.04 11.20 -8.49
N PHE A 32 11.20 11.02 -7.85
CA PHE A 32 11.54 11.69 -6.61
C PHE A 32 12.06 13.09 -6.91
N LEU A 33 11.40 14.12 -6.36
CA LEU A 33 11.83 15.52 -6.44
C LEU A 33 12.30 15.92 -5.04
N VAL A 34 13.61 15.87 -4.84
CA VAL A 34 14.27 16.11 -3.55
C VAL A 34 14.72 17.56 -3.48
N ASP A 35 14.20 18.29 -2.51
CA ASP A 35 14.69 19.62 -2.17
C ASP A 35 16.12 19.50 -1.61
N ASN A 36 17.04 20.22 -2.24
CA ASN A 36 18.44 20.33 -1.87
C ASN A 36 18.80 21.79 -1.52
N SER A 37 17.83 22.61 -1.14
CA SER A 37 18.06 23.98 -0.66
C SER A 37 18.76 24.00 0.69
N GLY A 38 19.37 25.14 1.04
CA GLY A 38 20.13 25.26 2.30
C GLY A 38 19.32 24.98 3.57
N SER A 39 18.00 25.21 3.56
CA SER A 39 17.12 24.93 4.70
C SER A 39 16.96 23.44 4.99
N MET A 40 17.27 22.57 4.02
CA MET A 40 17.28 21.11 4.18
C MET A 40 18.53 20.58 4.92
N GLU A 41 19.51 21.43 5.23
CA GLU A 41 20.68 21.08 6.05
C GLU A 41 20.32 20.96 7.55
N CYS A 42 19.29 21.69 7.99
CA CYS A 42 18.83 21.67 9.37
C CYS A 42 18.38 20.27 9.79
N GLU A 43 18.78 19.84 11.00
CA GLU A 43 18.28 18.64 11.67
C GLU A 43 18.45 17.31 10.90
N ASN A 44 19.45 17.22 10.01
CA ASN A 44 19.69 16.04 9.15
C ASN A 44 18.51 15.66 8.24
N ARG A 45 17.65 16.62 7.86
CA ARG A 45 16.47 16.36 7.01
C ARG A 45 16.83 15.68 5.69
N ILE A 46 17.95 16.04 5.07
CA ILE A 46 18.38 15.39 3.84
C ILE A 46 18.59 13.87 4.02
N GLN A 47 19.17 13.44 5.15
CA GLN A 47 19.33 12.02 5.46
C GLN A 47 17.96 11.35 5.63
N MET A 48 17.05 12.00 6.36
CA MET A 48 15.66 11.52 6.53
C MET A 48 14.94 11.36 5.19
N VAL A 49 15.11 12.31 4.26
CA VAL A 49 14.54 12.23 2.91
C VAL A 49 15.08 11.01 2.16
N PHE A 50 16.39 10.79 2.17
CA PHE A 50 16.98 9.65 1.46
C PHE A 50 16.64 8.30 2.11
N ASP A 51 16.56 8.23 3.44
CA ASP A 51 16.07 7.05 4.15
C ASP A 51 14.62 6.73 3.76
N ALA A 52 13.80 7.77 3.60
CA ALA A 52 12.43 7.62 3.14
C ALA A 52 12.33 7.15 1.67
N VAL A 53 13.17 7.67 0.78
CA VAL A 53 13.30 7.16 -0.59
C VAL A 53 13.70 5.67 -0.59
N GLN A 54 14.65 5.27 0.26
CA GLN A 54 15.06 3.87 0.41
C GLN A 54 13.91 2.98 0.88
N ASN A 55 13.12 3.43 1.86
CA ASN A 55 11.95 2.71 2.34
C ASN A 55 10.92 2.50 1.24
N LEU A 56 10.65 3.52 0.41
CA LEU A 56 9.75 3.38 -0.73
C LEU A 56 10.30 2.38 -1.75
N LEU A 57 11.57 2.52 -2.14
CA LEU A 57 12.22 1.60 -3.07
C LEU A 57 12.18 0.16 -2.56
N GLN A 58 12.35 -0.05 -1.26
CA GLN A 58 12.21 -1.36 -0.64
C GLN A 58 10.78 -1.92 -0.75
N ALA A 59 9.75 -1.09 -0.56
CA ALA A 59 8.35 -1.50 -0.71
C ALA A 59 8.03 -1.91 -2.17
N ILE A 60 8.61 -1.23 -3.15
CA ILE A 60 8.37 -1.49 -4.59
C ILE A 60 9.44 -2.40 -5.25
N LEU A 61 10.44 -2.89 -4.51
CA LEU A 61 11.53 -3.74 -5.00
C LEU A 61 11.05 -5.04 -5.66
N GLY A 62 11.41 -5.26 -6.92
CA GLY A 62 11.02 -6.46 -7.68
C GLY A 62 9.61 -6.40 -8.29
N MET A 63 9.00 -5.19 -8.40
CA MET A 63 7.80 -5.00 -9.23
C MET A 63 8.26 -4.73 -10.66
N ASP A 64 7.93 -5.65 -11.57
CA ASP A 64 8.25 -5.48 -12.98
C ASP A 64 7.50 -4.29 -13.58
N GLY A 65 8.16 -3.51 -14.43
CA GLY A 65 7.53 -2.37 -15.09
C GLY A 65 7.42 -1.09 -14.24
N ILE A 66 8.03 -1.05 -13.05
CA ILE A 66 8.25 0.21 -12.32
C ILE A 66 9.67 0.71 -12.56
N VAL A 67 9.77 1.97 -12.96
CA VAL A 67 11.05 2.68 -13.12
C VAL A 67 11.08 3.94 -12.28
N CYS A 68 12.26 4.31 -11.80
CA CYS A 68 12.45 5.47 -10.94
C CYS A 68 13.40 6.50 -11.57
N SER A 69 13.09 7.77 -11.37
CA SER A 69 14.03 8.90 -11.53
C SER A 69 14.19 9.63 -10.21
N LEU A 70 15.35 10.20 -9.98
CA LEU A 70 15.59 11.09 -8.83
C LEU A 70 16.16 12.40 -9.34
N VAL A 71 15.53 13.48 -8.92
CA VAL A 71 15.93 14.86 -9.20
C VAL A 71 16.19 15.53 -7.87
N THR A 72 17.34 16.18 -7.75
CA THR A 72 17.60 17.14 -6.68
C THR A 72 17.41 18.54 -7.23
N PHE A 73 16.79 19.45 -6.47
CA PHE A 73 16.62 20.84 -6.91
C PHE A 73 17.00 21.84 -5.82
N ASP A 74 17.54 22.97 -6.26
CA ASP A 74 17.91 24.15 -5.50
C ASP A 74 17.54 25.39 -6.35
N ASP A 75 18.48 26.28 -6.62
CA ASP A 75 18.34 27.35 -7.61
C ASP A 75 18.15 26.81 -9.04
N THR A 76 18.57 25.56 -9.27
CA THR A 76 18.44 24.79 -10.51
C THR A 76 17.95 23.37 -10.20
N PHE A 77 17.76 22.51 -11.20
CA PHE A 77 17.53 21.09 -10.95
C PHE A 77 18.60 20.23 -11.61
N LYS A 78 18.88 19.08 -10.98
CA LYS A 78 19.78 18.05 -11.49
C LYS A 78 19.04 16.71 -11.48
N VAL A 79 18.94 16.09 -12.65
CA VAL A 79 18.51 14.68 -12.75
C VAL A 79 19.70 13.80 -12.36
N CYS A 80 19.63 13.18 -11.18
CA CYS A 80 20.68 12.30 -10.67
C CYS A 80 20.72 10.98 -11.42
N PHE A 81 19.54 10.44 -11.73
CA PHE A 81 19.36 9.31 -12.63
C PHE A 81 17.94 9.33 -13.20
N GLU A 82 17.78 8.67 -14.36
CA GLU A 82 16.52 8.64 -15.08
C GLU A 82 16.10 7.19 -15.38
N ARG A 83 14.82 6.89 -15.11
CA ARG A 83 14.11 5.65 -15.49
C ARG A 83 14.93 4.37 -15.26
N ARG A 84 15.40 4.20 -14.03
CA ARG A 84 16.10 2.99 -13.59
C ARG A 84 15.11 2.00 -13.03
N GLU A 85 15.25 0.72 -13.36
CA GLU A 85 14.45 -0.34 -12.75
C GLU A 85 14.70 -0.42 -11.25
N VAL A 86 13.69 -0.84 -10.49
CA VAL A 86 13.81 -0.98 -9.05
C VAL A 86 14.52 -2.30 -8.71
N ASP A 87 15.83 -2.22 -8.55
CA ASP A 87 16.71 -3.31 -8.13
C ASP A 87 17.67 -2.87 -7.00
N GLN A 88 18.52 -3.81 -6.54
CA GLN A 88 19.52 -3.51 -5.51
C GLN A 88 20.55 -2.45 -5.97
N ARG A 89 20.83 -2.37 -7.28
CA ARG A 89 21.78 -1.40 -7.84
C ARG A 89 21.21 0.01 -7.79
N LEU A 90 19.90 0.17 -7.98
CA LEU A 90 19.22 1.44 -7.78
C LEU A 90 19.28 1.87 -6.32
N GLN A 91 19.06 0.96 -5.37
CA GLN A 91 19.18 1.27 -3.94
C GLN A 91 20.60 1.74 -3.61
N GLU A 92 21.64 1.07 -4.12
CA GLU A 92 23.04 1.51 -3.97
C GLU A 92 23.29 2.89 -4.59
N LEU A 93 22.77 3.13 -5.80
CA LEU A 93 22.89 4.41 -6.48
C LEU A 93 22.22 5.54 -5.68
N VAL A 94 21.07 5.29 -5.05
CA VAL A 94 20.44 6.29 -4.17
C VAL A 94 21.30 6.56 -2.93
N ARG A 95 21.98 5.56 -2.36
CA ARG A 95 22.95 5.80 -1.26
C ARG A 95 24.14 6.64 -1.72
N GLU A 96 24.63 6.41 -2.94
CA GLU A 96 25.70 7.23 -3.53
C GLU A 96 25.26 8.67 -3.75
N VAL A 97 24.04 8.87 -4.29
CA VAL A 97 23.45 10.19 -4.45
C VAL A 97 23.33 10.88 -3.09
N CYS A 98 22.78 10.22 -2.06
CA CYS A 98 22.70 10.74 -0.70
C CYS A 98 24.06 11.23 -0.18
N LYS A 99 25.12 10.42 -0.34
CA LYS A 99 26.49 10.79 0.09
C LYS A 99 27.05 11.99 -0.67
N ALA A 100 26.65 12.19 -1.92
CA ALA A 100 27.10 13.30 -2.78
C ALA A 100 26.24 14.57 -2.61
N THR A 101 25.02 14.45 -2.10
CA THR A 101 24.09 15.56 -1.92
C THR A 101 24.59 16.50 -0.83
N ARG A 102 24.64 17.79 -1.16
CA ARG A 102 25.02 18.86 -0.25
C ARG A 102 23.96 19.97 -0.39
N PRO A 103 23.12 20.17 0.64
CA PRO A 103 22.12 21.23 0.64
C PRO A 103 22.77 22.59 0.42
N LYS A 104 22.19 23.41 -0.46
CA LYS A 104 22.71 24.74 -0.83
C LYS A 104 21.65 25.54 -1.61
N GLY A 105 21.84 26.85 -1.71
CA GLY A 105 20.97 27.68 -2.54
C GLY A 105 19.54 27.71 -2.00
N THR A 106 18.59 27.98 -2.90
CA THR A 106 17.20 28.28 -2.53
C THR A 106 16.19 27.23 -3.04
N GLY A 107 15.08 27.00 -2.34
CA GLY A 107 14.10 25.96 -2.68
C GLY A 107 13.16 26.38 -3.82
N ARG A 108 13.62 26.35 -5.08
CA ARG A 108 12.81 26.81 -6.23
C ARG A 108 11.91 25.72 -6.78
N TYR A 109 10.66 25.70 -6.34
CA TYR A 109 9.65 24.73 -6.77
C TYR A 109 9.33 24.79 -8.27
N LEU A 110 9.50 25.94 -8.91
CA LEU A 110 9.38 26.05 -10.37
C LEU A 110 10.42 25.19 -11.09
N GLN A 111 11.62 25.02 -10.52
CA GLN A 111 12.63 24.11 -11.05
C GLN A 111 12.22 22.65 -10.83
N ALA A 112 11.69 22.32 -9.65
CA ALA A 112 11.15 20.98 -9.36
C ALA A 112 10.03 20.60 -10.35
N LEU A 113 9.08 21.51 -10.59
CA LEU A 113 7.97 21.30 -11.53
C LEU A 113 8.44 21.24 -12.99
N ALA A 114 9.43 22.05 -13.38
CA ALA A 114 10.03 21.97 -14.71
C ALA A 114 10.72 20.62 -14.95
N ALA A 115 11.49 20.14 -13.96
CA ALA A 115 12.12 18.84 -14.00
C ALA A 115 11.08 17.72 -14.09
N PHE A 116 10.05 17.78 -13.24
CA PHE A 116 8.96 16.82 -13.22
C PHE A 116 8.26 16.75 -14.58
N ARG A 117 7.86 17.91 -15.13
CA ARG A 117 7.27 18.04 -16.46
C ARG A 117 8.13 17.39 -17.55
N SER A 118 9.45 17.57 -17.49
CA SER A 118 10.37 17.02 -18.50
C SER A 118 10.51 15.49 -18.45
N LEU A 119 10.21 14.90 -17.29
CA LEU A 119 10.32 13.45 -17.07
C LEU A 119 9.00 12.71 -17.34
N VAL A 120 7.87 13.42 -17.39
CA VAL A 120 6.59 12.81 -17.79
C VAL A 120 6.71 12.28 -19.21
N SER A 121 6.65 10.96 -19.33
CA SER A 121 6.78 10.21 -20.57
C SER A 121 5.89 8.97 -20.49
N GLY A 122 5.47 8.43 -21.66
CA GLY A 122 4.43 7.41 -21.82
C GLY A 122 4.24 6.40 -20.65
N GLY A 123 2.99 6.09 -20.34
CA GLY A 123 2.60 5.45 -19.10
C GLY A 123 2.39 6.45 -17.95
N MET A 124 2.10 5.93 -16.75
CA MET A 124 1.77 6.75 -15.59
C MET A 124 3.04 7.26 -14.90
N THR A 125 3.10 8.55 -14.58
CA THR A 125 4.17 9.20 -13.82
C THR A 125 3.66 9.64 -12.45
N ILE A 126 4.30 9.16 -11.39
CA ILE A 126 4.00 9.51 -9.99
C ILE A 126 5.19 10.30 -9.43
N GLY A 127 5.00 11.61 -9.29
CA GLY A 127 5.93 12.52 -8.63
C GLY A 127 5.75 12.50 -7.11
N ILE A 128 6.87 12.54 -6.38
CA ILE A 128 6.91 12.69 -4.93
C ILE A 128 7.85 13.85 -4.62
N LEU A 129 7.28 15.00 -4.25
CA LEU A 129 8.01 16.19 -3.86
C LEU A 129 8.32 16.15 -2.36
N LEU A 130 9.60 16.26 -2.02
CA LEU A 130 10.15 16.10 -0.68
C LEU A 130 10.85 17.42 -0.30
N SER A 131 10.23 18.22 0.55
CA SER A 131 10.71 19.58 0.87
C SER A 131 10.26 20.02 2.26
N ASP A 132 10.85 21.09 2.77
CA ASP A 132 10.44 21.74 4.01
C ASP A 132 9.16 22.59 3.85
N GLY A 133 8.74 22.92 2.63
CA GLY A 133 7.47 23.61 2.40
C GLY A 133 7.57 25.09 2.04
N GLU A 134 8.75 25.71 2.16
CA GLU A 134 8.95 27.14 1.96
C GLU A 134 9.65 27.47 0.62
N PRO A 135 8.89 27.66 -0.47
CA PRO A 135 9.48 28.01 -1.75
C PRO A 135 10.12 29.39 -1.68
N THR A 136 11.38 29.50 -2.09
CA THR A 136 12.13 30.75 -2.08
C THR A 136 12.06 31.50 -3.42
N GLU A 137 10.94 31.40 -4.13
CA GLU A 137 10.82 31.93 -5.49
C GLU A 137 11.00 33.46 -5.53
N VAL A 138 11.94 33.92 -6.36
CA VAL A 138 12.13 35.35 -6.65
C VAL A 138 11.34 35.69 -7.91
N ILE A 139 10.07 36.06 -7.75
CA ILE A 139 9.21 36.50 -8.85
C ILE A 139 8.95 37.99 -8.71
N TRP A 140 9.06 38.74 -9.81
CA TRP A 140 8.81 40.18 -9.86
C TRP A 140 7.36 40.57 -9.52
N GLU A 141 6.43 39.60 -9.57
CA GLU A 141 5.05 39.73 -9.16
C GLU A 141 4.88 39.34 -7.67
N HIS A 142 4.14 40.15 -6.90
CA HIS A 142 3.94 39.99 -5.45
C HIS A 142 3.19 38.72 -5.01
N ARG A 143 3.14 37.65 -5.82
CA ARG A 143 2.39 36.40 -5.55
C ARG A 143 3.12 35.13 -6.04
N PRO A 144 4.24 34.74 -5.41
CA PRO A 144 5.00 33.54 -5.78
C PRO A 144 4.15 32.26 -5.79
N THR A 145 3.24 32.09 -4.82
CA THR A 145 2.32 30.96 -4.71
C THR A 145 1.47 30.76 -5.96
N ALA A 146 0.84 31.83 -6.48
CA ALA A 146 -0.06 31.74 -7.63
C ALA A 146 0.67 31.29 -8.90
N CYS A 147 1.93 31.70 -9.07
CA CYS A 147 2.75 31.29 -10.20
C CYS A 147 3.05 29.78 -10.15
N ILE A 148 3.49 29.27 -9.00
CA ILE A 148 3.77 27.84 -8.79
C ILE A 148 2.52 27.00 -9.05
N GLU A 149 1.37 27.41 -8.50
CA GLU A 149 0.09 26.73 -8.73
C GLU A 149 -0.31 26.72 -10.21
N ASN A 150 -0.12 27.83 -10.92
CA ASN A 150 -0.46 27.92 -12.34
C ASN A 150 0.40 26.98 -13.19
N VAL A 151 1.67 26.80 -12.85
CA VAL A 151 2.54 25.81 -13.52
C VAL A 151 2.04 24.39 -13.23
N MET A 152 1.66 24.07 -11.99
CA MET A 152 1.10 22.74 -11.70
C MET A 152 -0.23 22.51 -12.42
N ARG A 153 -1.10 23.52 -12.50
CA ARG A 153 -2.33 23.48 -13.32
C ARG A 153 -2.03 23.24 -14.79
N ALA A 154 -1.01 23.90 -15.35
CA ALA A 154 -0.60 23.69 -16.73
C ALA A 154 -0.06 22.27 -16.99
N ILE A 155 0.76 21.73 -16.08
CA ILE A 155 1.21 20.32 -16.13
C ILE A 155 0.00 19.39 -16.09
N ARG A 156 -0.97 19.66 -15.21
CA ARG A 156 -2.22 18.89 -15.15
C ARG A 156 -3.06 18.99 -16.41
N GLN A 157 -3.15 20.15 -17.03
CA GLN A 157 -3.87 20.33 -18.29
C GLN A 157 -3.19 19.58 -19.44
N GLU A 158 -1.86 19.55 -19.45
CA GLU A 158 -1.08 18.90 -20.52
C GLU A 158 -1.11 17.37 -20.41
N PHE A 159 -0.83 16.81 -19.23
CA PHE A 159 -0.68 15.35 -19.06
C PHE A 159 -1.91 14.68 -18.46
N GLY A 160 -2.92 15.46 -18.06
CA GLY A 160 -4.12 14.96 -17.42
C GLY A 160 -3.76 14.08 -16.23
N ASN A 161 -4.29 12.86 -16.25
CA ASN A 161 -4.21 11.89 -15.16
C ASN A 161 -3.02 10.92 -15.27
N MET A 162 -2.26 11.00 -16.36
CA MET A 162 -1.02 10.26 -16.54
C MET A 162 0.09 10.76 -15.60
N CYS A 163 -0.15 11.84 -14.87
CA CYS A 163 0.79 12.50 -13.99
C CYS A 163 0.14 12.68 -12.62
N ILE A 164 0.75 12.27 -11.51
CA ILE A 164 0.25 12.53 -10.15
C ILE A 164 1.38 13.13 -9.35
N LEU A 165 1.14 14.14 -8.52
CA LEU A 165 2.15 14.71 -7.64
C LEU A 165 1.69 14.57 -6.18
N HIS A 166 2.39 13.73 -5.44
CA HIS A 166 2.34 13.69 -3.98
C HIS A 166 3.37 14.65 -3.41
N THR A 167 3.12 15.14 -2.19
CA THR A 167 4.05 16.02 -1.49
C THR A 167 4.24 15.55 -0.05
N VAL A 168 5.46 15.68 0.46
CA VAL A 168 5.83 15.36 1.84
C VAL A 168 6.61 16.54 2.40
N GLY A 169 6.09 17.11 3.48
CA GLY A 169 6.69 18.21 4.22
C GLY A 169 7.64 17.74 5.31
N PHE A 170 8.77 18.40 5.50
CA PHE A 170 9.75 18.11 6.56
C PHE A 170 10.00 19.32 7.47
N GLY A 171 9.83 19.15 8.78
CA GLY A 171 10.07 20.20 9.78
C GLY A 171 8.86 21.11 10.04
N ASP A 172 9.07 22.19 10.79
CA ASP A 172 7.98 23.02 11.36
C ASP A 172 7.60 24.26 10.51
N PHE A 173 7.79 24.20 9.19
CA PHE A 173 7.57 25.33 8.28
C PHE A 173 6.15 25.38 7.72
N GLY A 174 5.83 26.45 6.97
CA GLY A 174 4.53 26.64 6.35
C GLY A 174 4.22 25.63 5.23
N MET A 175 3.41 24.61 5.53
CA MET A 175 3.10 23.51 4.60
C MET A 175 2.01 23.80 3.53
N SER A 176 1.48 25.02 3.49
CA SER A 176 0.33 25.38 2.63
C SER A 176 0.63 25.23 1.13
N MET A 177 1.87 25.50 0.71
CA MET A 177 2.28 25.34 -0.69
C MET A 177 2.29 23.86 -1.11
N LEU A 178 2.85 22.97 -0.27
CA LEU A 178 2.88 21.54 -0.56
C LEU A 178 1.46 20.96 -0.59
N GLN A 179 0.60 21.38 0.34
CA GLN A 179 -0.83 21.02 0.33
C GLN A 179 -1.52 21.42 -0.99
N SER A 180 -1.33 22.67 -1.43
CA SER A 180 -1.90 23.16 -2.68
C SER A 180 -1.36 22.39 -3.89
N LEU A 181 -0.05 22.11 -3.93
CA LEU A 181 0.58 21.32 -5.00
C LEU A 181 0.10 19.89 -5.06
N ALA A 182 -0.05 19.20 -3.93
CA ALA A 182 -0.61 17.85 -3.91
C ALA A 182 -2.06 17.85 -4.41
N LEU A 183 -2.87 18.82 -3.97
CA LEU A 183 -4.27 18.93 -4.37
C LEU A 183 -4.40 19.18 -5.88
N LEU A 184 -3.71 20.20 -6.40
CA LEU A 184 -3.68 20.51 -7.84
C LEU A 184 -3.07 19.35 -8.62
N GLY A 185 -1.99 18.78 -8.09
CA GLY A 185 -1.32 17.60 -8.59
C GLY A 185 -2.08 16.30 -8.36
N GLY A 186 -3.33 16.35 -7.87
CA GLY A 186 -4.26 15.25 -7.68
C GLY A 186 -3.73 14.04 -6.89
N GLY A 187 -2.69 14.27 -6.10
CA GLY A 187 -2.09 13.34 -5.15
C GLY A 187 -2.48 13.68 -3.71
N THR A 188 -1.62 13.32 -2.76
CA THR A 188 -1.84 13.53 -1.32
C THR A 188 -0.67 14.31 -0.72
N PHE A 189 -0.99 15.13 0.27
CA PHE A 189 0.00 15.81 1.11
C PHE A 189 0.18 15.02 2.41
N HIS A 190 1.44 14.86 2.83
CA HIS A 190 1.81 14.23 4.09
C HIS A 190 2.69 15.19 4.89
N ASP A 191 2.32 15.44 6.14
CA ASP A 191 3.09 16.27 7.06
C ASP A 191 4.00 15.37 7.91
N CYS A 192 5.32 15.58 7.85
CA CYS A 192 6.29 14.86 8.65
C CYS A 192 6.96 15.80 9.67
N GLN A 193 6.26 16.01 10.79
CA GLN A 193 6.78 16.71 11.96
C GLN A 193 7.66 15.75 12.79
N VAL A 194 8.91 15.60 12.34
CA VAL A 194 10.11 15.18 13.11
C VAL A 194 10.14 13.78 13.75
N VAL A 195 9.07 12.99 13.77
CA VAL A 195 9.12 11.62 14.35
C VAL A 195 9.43 10.56 13.29
N HIS A 196 10.59 9.88 13.41
CA HIS A 196 11.04 8.84 12.48
C HIS A 196 10.02 7.70 12.25
N GLU A 197 9.16 7.39 13.23
CA GLU A 197 8.06 6.41 13.10
C GLU A 197 6.98 6.85 12.10
N GLN A 198 6.74 8.16 11.96
CA GLN A 198 5.76 8.69 10.99
C GLN A 198 6.27 8.56 9.56
N LEU A 199 7.58 8.63 9.31
CA LEU A 199 8.17 8.46 7.98
C LEU A 199 7.90 7.06 7.41
N GLN A 200 8.12 6.00 8.20
CA GLN A 200 7.84 4.64 7.72
C GLN A 200 6.36 4.46 7.36
N SER A 201 5.46 5.04 8.15
CA SER A 201 4.02 5.06 7.89
C SER A 201 3.67 5.81 6.60
N ILE A 202 4.16 7.04 6.42
CA ILE A 202 3.90 7.87 5.22
C ILE A 202 4.40 7.19 3.95
N PHE A 203 5.63 6.67 3.96
CA PHE A 203 6.22 6.06 2.77
C PHE A 203 5.67 4.65 2.49
N GLY A 204 5.17 3.95 3.51
CA GLY A 204 4.29 2.80 3.31
C GLY A 204 3.01 3.19 2.55
N GLN A 205 2.30 4.26 2.96
CA GLN A 205 1.09 4.72 2.26
C GLN A 205 1.36 5.13 0.80
N LEU A 206 2.51 5.77 0.53
CA LEU A 206 2.96 6.09 -0.82
C LEU A 206 3.30 4.82 -1.61
N GLY A 207 3.96 3.84 -0.99
CA GLY A 207 4.21 2.51 -1.55
C GLY A 207 2.93 1.81 -1.98
N THR A 208 1.93 1.81 -1.11
CA THR A 208 0.60 1.26 -1.38
C THR A 208 -0.02 1.97 -2.58
N SER A 209 0.07 3.30 -2.62
CA SER A 209 -0.49 4.09 -3.71
C SER A 209 0.17 3.76 -5.05
N VAL A 210 1.50 3.68 -5.08
CA VAL A 210 2.27 3.30 -6.27
C VAL A 210 1.93 1.87 -6.71
N SER A 211 1.95 0.91 -5.80
CA SER A 211 1.69 -0.50 -6.13
C SER A 211 0.27 -0.71 -6.64
N THR A 212 -0.70 -0.05 -6.01
CA THR A 212 -2.13 -0.12 -6.35
C THR A 212 -2.41 0.50 -7.73
N LEU A 213 -1.83 1.67 -8.02
CA LEU A 213 -1.97 2.30 -9.32
C LEU A 213 -1.23 1.51 -10.41
N HIS A 214 -0.04 0.99 -10.12
CA HIS A 214 0.72 0.15 -11.04
C HIS A 214 -0.03 -1.16 -11.37
N GLY A 215 -0.58 -1.84 -10.36
CA GLY A 215 -1.41 -3.03 -10.57
C GLY A 215 -2.65 -2.74 -11.41
N SER A 216 -3.26 -1.55 -11.23
CA SER A 216 -4.38 -1.11 -12.08
C SER A 216 -3.95 -0.90 -13.53
N LEU A 217 -2.79 -0.28 -13.76
CA LEU A 217 -2.21 -0.10 -15.10
C LEU A 217 -1.90 -1.44 -15.78
N LEU A 218 -1.37 -2.42 -15.05
CA LEU A 218 -1.12 -3.77 -15.57
C LEU A 218 -2.43 -4.53 -15.88
N GLY A 219 -3.42 -4.43 -14.99
CA GLY A 219 -4.67 -5.17 -15.09
C GLY A 219 -5.65 -4.61 -16.14
N PHE A 220 -5.64 -3.29 -16.34
CA PHE A 220 -6.64 -2.60 -17.15
C PHE A 220 -6.05 -1.78 -18.31
N GLY A 221 -4.73 -1.79 -18.49
CA GLY A 221 -4.03 -1.05 -19.54
C GLY A 221 -3.99 0.47 -19.31
N GLU A 222 -3.39 1.20 -20.26
CA GLU A 222 -3.28 2.67 -20.18
C GLU A 222 -4.64 3.38 -20.14
N GLU A 223 -5.71 2.76 -20.65
CA GLU A 223 -7.06 3.33 -20.60
C GLU A 223 -7.56 3.52 -19.16
N ALA A 224 -7.09 2.68 -18.23
CA ALA A 224 -7.36 2.77 -16.79
C ALA A 224 -6.73 3.99 -16.12
N LEU A 225 -5.91 4.75 -16.84
CA LEU A 225 -5.38 6.03 -16.37
C LEU A 225 -6.30 7.19 -16.71
N THR A 226 -7.39 6.95 -17.46
CA THR A 226 -8.41 7.97 -17.75
C THR A 226 -9.24 8.22 -16.49
N ARG A 227 -8.80 9.16 -15.65
CA ARG A 227 -9.55 9.56 -14.45
C ARG A 227 -10.82 10.31 -14.82
N VAL A 228 -11.90 9.98 -14.12
CA VAL A 228 -13.13 10.77 -14.09
C VAL A 228 -12.81 12.12 -13.42
N PRO A 229 -13.47 13.24 -13.81
CA PRO A 229 -13.31 14.52 -13.14
C PRO A 229 -13.39 14.39 -11.63
N ALA A 230 -12.51 15.13 -10.92
CA ALA A 230 -12.50 15.14 -9.47
C ALA A 230 -13.88 15.56 -8.95
N LYS A 231 -14.37 14.84 -7.93
CA LYS A 231 -15.64 15.13 -7.28
C LYS A 231 -15.39 15.83 -5.95
N ASP A 232 -16.17 16.88 -5.68
CA ASP A 232 -16.22 17.49 -4.35
C ASP A 232 -16.75 16.50 -3.32
N LEU A 233 -16.18 16.51 -2.12
CA LEU A 233 -16.60 15.65 -1.03
C LEU A 233 -17.73 16.29 -0.24
N GLU A 234 -18.78 15.51 0.06
CA GLU A 234 -19.76 15.89 1.07
C GLU A 234 -19.25 15.55 2.49
N PRO A 235 -19.76 16.20 3.55
CA PRO A 235 -19.43 15.85 4.93
C PRO A 235 -19.68 14.35 5.23
N PRO A 236 -18.85 13.67 6.05
CA PRO A 236 -19.04 12.25 6.38
C PRO A 236 -20.38 11.91 7.05
N ASP A 237 -21.04 12.90 7.63
CA ASP A 237 -22.36 12.81 8.26
C ASP A 237 -23.47 13.44 7.41
N ALA A 238 -23.21 13.77 6.14
CA ALA A 238 -24.18 14.32 5.18
C ALA A 238 -25.42 13.44 4.98
N TRP A 239 -25.37 12.21 5.47
CA TRP A 239 -26.45 11.25 5.48
C TRP A 239 -27.39 11.37 6.69
N ARG A 240 -27.08 12.23 7.65
CA ARG A 240 -27.95 12.60 8.77
C ARG A 240 -28.77 13.84 8.38
N GLY A 241 -30.05 13.83 8.72
CA GLY A 241 -30.97 14.93 8.40
C GLY A 241 -32.40 14.45 8.25
N SER A 242 -33.30 15.37 7.94
CA SER A 242 -34.69 15.08 7.62
C SER A 242 -34.81 14.28 6.31
N ALA A 243 -35.92 13.56 6.11
CA ALA A 243 -36.14 12.79 4.88
C ALA A 243 -36.18 13.68 3.62
N SER A 244 -36.58 14.95 3.76
CA SER A 244 -36.57 15.94 2.66
C SER A 244 -35.14 16.32 2.25
N GLU A 245 -34.27 16.64 3.22
CA GLU A 245 -32.87 17.00 2.97
C GLU A 245 -32.07 15.83 2.40
N LEU A 246 -32.33 14.61 2.88
CA LEU A 246 -31.65 13.43 2.37
C LEU A 246 -32.10 13.07 0.95
N ARG A 247 -33.35 13.39 0.57
CA ARG A 247 -33.86 13.19 -0.79
C ARG A 247 -33.24 14.18 -1.78
N SER A 248 -32.99 15.43 -1.39
CA SER A 248 -32.34 16.41 -2.28
C SER A 248 -30.86 16.11 -2.54
N ARG A 249 -30.22 15.30 -1.69
CA ARG A 249 -28.80 14.90 -1.82
C ARG A 249 -28.59 13.60 -2.56
N ALA A 250 -29.64 12.88 -2.92
CA ALA A 250 -29.54 11.55 -3.51
C ALA A 250 -30.47 11.35 -4.71
N ARG A 251 -29.98 10.63 -5.70
CA ARG A 251 -30.78 10.21 -6.86
C ARG A 251 -31.38 8.82 -6.64
N PRO A 252 -32.66 8.60 -7.01
CA PRO A 252 -33.21 7.26 -7.06
C PRO A 252 -32.56 6.47 -8.20
N CYS A 253 -32.25 5.20 -7.97
CA CYS A 253 -31.85 4.24 -8.98
C CYS A 253 -32.41 2.85 -8.65
N TRP A 254 -32.66 2.06 -9.69
CA TRP A 254 -32.99 0.65 -9.54
C TRP A 254 -31.71 -0.14 -9.36
N ALA A 255 -31.65 -0.99 -8.34
CA ALA A 255 -30.49 -1.81 -8.01
C ALA A 255 -30.87 -3.29 -7.97
N TRP A 256 -30.10 -4.11 -8.68
CA TRP A 256 -30.15 -5.56 -8.63
C TRP A 256 -28.96 -6.07 -7.82
N LEU A 257 -29.23 -6.90 -6.82
CA LEU A 257 -28.17 -7.58 -6.08
C LEU A 257 -27.58 -8.68 -6.97
N MET A 258 -26.27 -8.64 -7.19
CA MET A 258 -25.57 -9.61 -8.02
C MET A 258 -24.87 -10.63 -7.12
N ILE A 259 -25.10 -11.92 -7.40
CA ILE A 259 -24.42 -13.02 -6.72
C ILE A 259 -23.56 -13.79 -7.72
N GLN A 260 -22.40 -14.27 -7.26
CA GLN A 260 -21.57 -15.17 -8.04
C GLN A 260 -22.16 -16.58 -7.97
N ARG A 261 -22.46 -17.19 -9.13
CA ARG A 261 -22.83 -18.60 -9.26
C ARG A 261 -21.79 -19.32 -10.11
N GLY A 262 -21.13 -20.33 -9.53
CA GLY A 262 -19.99 -20.99 -10.18
C GLY A 262 -18.77 -20.07 -10.30
N GLU A 263 -17.82 -20.45 -11.15
CA GLU A 263 -16.55 -19.72 -11.27
C GLU A 263 -16.66 -18.43 -12.11
N GLU A 264 -17.60 -18.35 -13.07
CA GLU A 264 -17.49 -17.34 -14.13
C GLU A 264 -18.61 -16.28 -14.24
N GLU A 265 -19.77 -16.40 -13.58
CA GLU A 265 -20.89 -15.48 -13.88
C GLU A 265 -21.53 -14.83 -12.64
N LEU A 266 -21.71 -13.50 -12.73
CA LEU A 266 -22.53 -12.71 -11.80
C LEU A 266 -23.96 -12.66 -12.31
N ARG A 267 -24.92 -13.13 -11.49
CA ARG A 267 -26.35 -13.11 -11.85
C ARG A 267 -27.16 -12.35 -10.82
N ALA A 268 -28.23 -11.69 -11.28
CA ALA A 268 -29.16 -11.01 -10.39
C ALA A 268 -29.85 -12.02 -9.47
N CYS A 269 -29.89 -11.69 -8.18
CA CYS A 269 -30.59 -12.44 -7.16
C CYS A 269 -31.90 -11.72 -6.81
N GLY A 270 -32.98 -12.12 -7.46
CA GLY A 270 -34.31 -11.53 -7.27
C GLY A 270 -34.53 -10.21 -8.01
N ASP A 271 -35.62 -9.53 -7.65
CA ASP A 271 -36.08 -8.31 -8.32
C ASP A 271 -35.26 -7.07 -7.95
N ALA A 272 -35.35 -6.06 -8.84
CA ALA A 272 -34.75 -4.75 -8.62
C ALA A 272 -35.36 -4.08 -7.39
N ARG A 273 -34.52 -3.36 -6.62
CA ARG A 273 -34.97 -2.53 -5.51
C ARG A 273 -34.65 -1.07 -5.75
N LEU A 274 -35.55 -0.19 -5.35
CA LEU A 274 -35.31 1.24 -5.39
C LEU A 274 -34.33 1.66 -4.28
N VAL A 275 -33.20 2.23 -4.68
CA VAL A 275 -32.12 2.71 -3.82
C VAL A 275 -31.88 4.19 -4.11
N TYR A 276 -31.53 4.95 -3.09
CA TYR A 276 -31.11 6.34 -3.22
C TYR A 276 -29.59 6.40 -3.06
N LEU A 277 -28.90 6.85 -4.11
CA LEU A 277 -27.46 7.02 -4.16
C LEU A 277 -27.12 8.50 -4.10
N HIS A 278 -26.27 8.91 -3.15
CA HIS A 278 -25.86 10.31 -3.01
C HIS A 278 -25.17 10.85 -4.27
N HIS A 279 -25.34 12.14 -4.55
CA HIS A 279 -24.72 12.80 -5.71
C HIS A 279 -23.20 12.95 -5.54
N GLN A 280 -22.75 13.29 -4.33
CA GLN A 280 -21.36 13.51 -3.99
C GLN A 280 -20.83 12.37 -3.11
N PRO A 281 -19.55 11.98 -3.26
CA PRO A 281 -18.91 11.03 -2.37
C PRO A 281 -18.59 11.69 -1.03
N PHE A 282 -18.64 10.93 0.06
CA PHE A 282 -18.26 11.42 1.40
C PHE A 282 -16.79 11.12 1.74
N ALA A 283 -16.18 10.17 1.02
CA ALA A 283 -14.79 9.80 1.21
C ALA A 283 -14.15 9.33 -0.11
N GLN A 284 -12.82 9.30 -0.13
CA GLN A 284 -12.06 8.82 -1.27
C GLN A 284 -10.78 8.09 -0.84
N GLY A 285 -10.44 7.02 -1.55
CA GLY A 285 -9.13 6.34 -1.45
C GLY A 285 -8.26 6.64 -2.68
N ALA A 286 -7.18 5.89 -2.87
CA ALA A 286 -6.30 6.05 -4.04
C ALA A 286 -7.05 5.83 -5.37
N LEU A 287 -7.81 4.73 -5.46
CA LEU A 287 -8.48 4.31 -6.70
C LEU A 287 -9.98 4.58 -6.76
N ARG A 288 -10.65 4.80 -5.62
CA ARG A 288 -12.12 4.77 -5.55
C ARG A 288 -12.69 5.93 -4.74
N TYR A 289 -13.88 6.37 -5.12
CA TYR A 289 -14.76 7.23 -4.33
C TYR A 289 -15.76 6.37 -3.55
N ALA A 290 -16.20 6.86 -2.38
CA ALA A 290 -17.20 6.20 -1.53
C ALA A 290 -18.44 7.08 -1.39
N PHE A 291 -19.61 6.51 -1.67
CA PHE A 291 -20.91 7.18 -1.68
C PHE A 291 -21.86 6.53 -0.68
N HIS A 292 -22.74 7.33 -0.07
CA HIS A 292 -23.87 6.80 0.69
C HIS A 292 -24.94 6.24 -0.25
N ALA A 293 -25.43 5.04 0.04
CA ALA A 293 -26.57 4.44 -0.64
C ALA A 293 -27.58 3.85 0.38
N ARG A 294 -28.88 4.10 0.17
CA ARG A 294 -29.95 3.73 1.12
C ARG A 294 -31.16 3.13 0.41
N SER A 295 -31.82 2.16 1.04
CA SER A 295 -33.12 1.68 0.57
C SER A 295 -34.20 2.76 0.68
N ALA A 296 -35.18 2.76 -0.22
CA ALA A 296 -36.30 3.71 -0.21
C ALA A 296 -37.06 3.80 1.14
N HIS A 297 -37.14 2.71 1.90
CA HIS A 297 -37.76 2.69 3.24
C HIS A 297 -37.12 3.63 4.26
N TRP A 298 -35.90 4.12 4.02
CA TRP A 298 -35.26 5.12 4.88
C TRP A 298 -35.92 6.50 4.81
N TYR A 299 -36.68 6.76 3.74
CA TYR A 299 -37.27 8.07 3.45
C TYR A 299 -38.80 8.10 3.67
N SER A 300 -39.36 7.03 4.24
CA SER A 300 -40.77 6.94 4.62
C SER A 300 -40.95 7.32 6.09
N GLU A 301 -41.97 8.12 6.40
CA GLU A 301 -42.32 8.53 7.77
C GLU A 301 -42.82 7.33 8.62
N ASP A 302 -43.30 6.26 7.99
CA ASP A 302 -43.90 5.08 8.62
C ASP A 302 -42.90 3.95 8.94
N ALA A 303 -41.59 4.24 8.97
CA ALA A 303 -40.55 3.22 9.15
C ALA A 303 -40.46 2.69 10.60
N VAL A 304 -41.47 1.93 11.03
CA VAL A 304 -41.44 1.10 12.24
C VAL A 304 -40.40 0.00 12.03
N SER A 305 -39.24 0.17 12.68
CA SER A 305 -38.35 -0.89 13.17
C SER A 305 -38.24 -2.16 12.30
N GLY A 306 -37.24 -2.25 11.41
CA GLY A 306 -36.86 -3.59 10.90
C GLY A 306 -35.72 -3.71 9.90
N SER A 307 -35.64 -2.86 8.86
CA SER A 307 -34.66 -3.08 7.77
C SER A 307 -34.05 -1.78 7.25
N ARG A 308 -33.29 -1.12 8.11
CA ARG A 308 -32.51 0.07 7.82
C ARG A 308 -31.21 -0.32 7.09
N PHE A 309 -31.28 -0.52 5.76
CA PHE A 309 -30.09 -0.82 4.94
C PHE A 309 -29.38 0.46 4.51
N HIS A 310 -28.16 0.64 5.04
CA HIS A 310 -27.24 1.70 4.66
C HIS A 310 -25.96 1.06 4.11
N LEU A 311 -25.73 1.27 2.82
CA LEU A 311 -24.56 0.81 2.09
C LEU A 311 -23.60 1.96 1.80
N VAL A 312 -22.34 1.61 1.64
CA VAL A 312 -21.29 2.43 1.05
C VAL A 312 -21.01 1.87 -0.33
N VAL A 313 -21.38 2.61 -1.37
CA VAL A 313 -21.10 2.27 -2.77
C VAL A 313 -19.73 2.81 -3.13
N LYS A 314 -18.86 1.96 -3.65
CA LYS A 314 -17.52 2.33 -4.10
C LYS A 314 -17.47 2.38 -5.62
N GLU A 315 -17.01 3.50 -6.15
CA GLU A 315 -16.87 3.72 -7.59
C GLU A 315 -15.42 4.01 -7.94
N SER A 316 -14.94 3.46 -9.06
CA SER A 316 -13.60 3.76 -9.58
C SER A 316 -13.45 5.25 -9.89
N LYS A 317 -12.27 5.80 -9.60
CA LYS A 317 -11.84 7.11 -10.10
C LYS A 317 -11.46 7.08 -11.58
N PHE A 318 -11.43 5.90 -12.19
CA PHE A 318 -10.95 5.67 -13.54
C PHE A 318 -12.01 5.00 -14.42
N VAL A 319 -12.02 5.36 -15.69
CA VAL A 319 -12.85 4.72 -16.71
C VAL A 319 -12.21 3.38 -17.07
N ALA A 320 -12.93 2.27 -16.87
CA ALA A 320 -12.50 0.95 -17.30
C ALA A 320 -13.35 0.51 -18.50
N LYS A 321 -12.71 0.15 -19.62
CA LYS A 321 -13.40 -0.45 -20.79
C LYS A 321 -13.43 -1.98 -20.78
N HIS A 322 -12.70 -2.64 -19.88
CA HIS A 322 -12.71 -4.11 -19.73
C HIS A 322 -13.89 -4.60 -18.89
N ARG A 323 -14.24 -5.89 -19.02
CA ARG A 323 -15.40 -6.53 -18.39
C ARG A 323 -15.35 -6.31 -16.87
N ALA A 324 -16.17 -5.36 -16.40
CA ALA A 324 -16.30 -5.01 -14.99
C ALA A 324 -16.47 -6.26 -14.10
N GLU A 325 -17.06 -7.32 -14.64
CA GLU A 325 -17.39 -8.56 -13.94
C GLU A 325 -16.21 -9.22 -13.21
N ASP A 326 -15.00 -9.21 -13.75
CA ASP A 326 -13.88 -9.93 -13.10
C ASP A 326 -13.40 -9.22 -11.83
N VAL A 327 -13.34 -7.89 -11.84
CA VAL A 327 -13.00 -7.07 -10.65
C VAL A 327 -14.02 -7.28 -9.54
N HIS A 328 -15.30 -7.29 -9.91
CA HIS A 328 -16.41 -7.49 -8.98
C HIS A 328 -16.40 -8.91 -8.38
N LYS A 329 -15.98 -9.94 -9.15
CA LYS A 329 -15.81 -11.31 -8.64
C LYS A 329 -14.69 -11.37 -7.61
N PHE A 330 -13.50 -10.85 -7.93
CA PHE A 330 -12.37 -10.85 -6.99
C PHE A 330 -12.71 -10.09 -5.70
N PHE A 331 -13.44 -8.98 -5.80
CA PHE A 331 -13.95 -8.25 -4.64
C PHE A 331 -14.81 -9.12 -3.71
N LEU A 332 -15.74 -9.91 -4.26
CA LEU A 332 -16.56 -10.84 -3.48
C LEU A 332 -15.76 -12.03 -2.93
N GLN A 333 -14.81 -12.56 -3.70
CA GLN A 333 -13.94 -13.66 -3.29
C GLN A 333 -13.06 -13.26 -2.09
N ASN A 334 -12.41 -12.08 -2.15
CA ASN A 334 -11.62 -11.54 -1.05
C ASN A 334 -12.47 -11.41 0.23
N HIS A 335 -13.67 -10.83 0.13
CA HIS A 335 -14.57 -10.69 1.28
C HIS A 335 -15.04 -12.03 1.84
N ARG A 336 -15.40 -12.98 0.99
CA ARG A 336 -15.83 -14.32 1.44
C ARG A 336 -14.69 -15.00 2.20
N ARG A 337 -13.48 -14.99 1.63
CA ARG A 337 -12.32 -15.65 2.25
C ARG A 337 -11.92 -15.00 3.57
N ALA A 338 -11.93 -13.67 3.64
CA ALA A 338 -11.68 -12.94 4.89
C ALA A 338 -12.74 -13.23 5.97
N GLN A 339 -14.01 -13.40 5.60
CA GLN A 339 -15.07 -13.80 6.53
C GLN A 339 -14.89 -15.24 7.04
N GLU A 340 -14.38 -16.16 6.22
CA GLU A 340 -14.02 -17.52 6.65
C GLU A 340 -12.87 -17.47 7.67
N PHE A 341 -11.81 -16.73 7.37
CA PHE A 341 -10.70 -16.52 8.31
C PHE A 341 -11.16 -15.86 9.61
N ALA A 342 -12.06 -14.88 9.57
CA ALA A 342 -12.61 -14.25 10.77
C ALA A 342 -13.36 -15.26 11.66
N LYS A 343 -14.11 -16.20 11.07
CA LYS A 343 -14.77 -17.28 11.82
C LYS A 343 -13.76 -18.22 12.48
N ALA A 344 -12.74 -18.65 11.73
CA ALA A 344 -11.68 -19.51 12.25
C ALA A 344 -10.89 -18.83 13.37
N PHE A 345 -10.55 -17.55 13.19
CA PHE A 345 -9.87 -16.72 14.19
C PHE A 345 -10.70 -16.58 15.46
N ASN A 346 -11.99 -16.24 15.35
CA ASN A 346 -12.87 -16.11 16.52
C ASN A 346 -13.00 -17.43 17.29
N ALA A 347 -13.03 -18.57 16.59
CA ALA A 347 -13.00 -19.88 17.23
C ALA A 347 -11.66 -20.15 17.94
N ALA A 348 -10.53 -19.64 17.42
CA ALA A 348 -9.24 -19.72 18.10
C ALA A 348 -9.19 -18.80 19.34
N ILE A 349 -9.77 -17.60 19.26
CA ILE A 349 -9.95 -16.67 20.39
C ILE A 349 -10.75 -17.32 21.52
N ASP A 350 -11.85 -18.02 21.19
CA ASP A 350 -12.66 -18.76 22.17
C ASP A 350 -11.84 -19.84 22.88
N LYS A 351 -10.99 -20.57 22.15
CA LYS A 351 -10.14 -21.64 22.71
C LYS A 351 -9.12 -21.10 23.71
N VAL A 352 -8.55 -19.91 23.47
CA VAL A 352 -7.58 -19.28 24.37
C VAL A 352 -8.23 -18.45 25.48
N LYS A 353 -9.59 -18.47 25.56
CA LYS A 353 -10.40 -17.74 26.55
C LYS A 353 -10.09 -16.25 26.58
N GLU A 354 -9.83 -15.68 25.40
CA GLU A 354 -9.61 -14.25 25.24
C GLU A 354 -10.91 -13.47 25.24
N SER A 355 -10.81 -12.16 25.48
CA SER A 355 -11.97 -11.27 25.60
C SER A 355 -12.75 -11.12 24.28
N GLU A 356 -14.06 -10.84 24.37
CA GLU A 356 -14.92 -10.54 23.22
C GLU A 356 -14.41 -9.37 22.36
N CYS A 357 -13.70 -8.40 22.94
CA CYS A 357 -13.09 -7.30 22.17
C CYS A 357 -11.89 -7.73 21.30
N SER A 358 -11.45 -8.98 21.40
CA SER A 358 -10.48 -9.60 20.48
C SER A 358 -11.15 -10.31 19.30
N LYS A 359 -12.49 -10.47 19.30
CA LYS A 359 -13.23 -11.06 18.17
C LYS A 359 -13.43 -10.04 17.05
N VAL A 360 -13.41 -10.55 15.83
CA VAL A 360 -13.37 -9.75 14.61
C VAL A 360 -14.51 -10.10 13.67
N ARG A 361 -14.91 -9.17 12.82
CA ARG A 361 -15.86 -9.45 11.73
C ARG A 361 -15.59 -8.58 10.52
N PHE A 362 -15.71 -9.18 9.33
CA PHE A 362 -15.83 -8.42 8.09
C PHE A 362 -17.30 -8.16 7.79
N VAL A 363 -17.64 -6.93 7.40
CA VAL A 363 -19.01 -6.61 7.01
C VAL A 363 -19.40 -7.33 5.70
N PRO A 364 -20.70 -7.56 5.49
CA PRO A 364 -21.18 -8.05 4.21
C PRO A 364 -20.81 -7.10 3.06
N ALA A 365 -20.32 -7.70 1.98
CA ALA A 365 -20.02 -7.04 0.73
C ALA A 365 -20.96 -7.53 -0.38
N TYR A 366 -21.19 -6.66 -1.35
CA TYR A 366 -22.19 -6.82 -2.39
C TYR A 366 -21.65 -6.29 -3.71
N VAL A 367 -22.08 -6.90 -4.80
CA VAL A 367 -21.99 -6.30 -6.13
C VAL A 367 -23.42 -5.93 -6.52
N LEU A 368 -23.60 -4.69 -6.95
CA LEU A 368 -24.89 -4.19 -7.40
C LEU A 368 -24.79 -3.84 -8.88
N LYS A 369 -25.76 -4.27 -9.67
CA LYS A 369 -26.04 -3.65 -10.96
C LYS A 369 -27.03 -2.53 -10.69
N ILE A 370 -26.72 -1.30 -11.08
CA ILE A 370 -27.58 -0.14 -10.87
C ILE A 370 -27.98 0.48 -12.20
N SER A 371 -29.21 1.00 -12.29
CA SER A 371 -29.69 1.75 -13.45
C SER A 371 -28.88 3.03 -13.62
N ASP A 372 -28.40 3.29 -14.82
CA ASP A 372 -27.63 4.48 -15.18
C ASP A 372 -27.83 4.81 -16.65
N GLU A 373 -28.66 5.82 -16.91
CA GLU A 373 -29.01 6.26 -18.27
C GLU A 373 -27.84 6.90 -19.02
N ALA A 374 -26.76 7.28 -18.31
CA ALA A 374 -25.55 7.78 -18.94
C ALA A 374 -24.69 6.65 -19.55
N GLN A 375 -25.04 5.38 -19.31
CA GLN A 375 -24.38 4.23 -19.91
C GLN A 375 -25.20 3.72 -21.10
N ASP A 376 -24.54 3.29 -22.17
CA ASP A 376 -25.20 2.72 -23.35
C ASP A 376 -26.05 1.47 -22.99
N SER A 377 -25.62 0.70 -21.99
CA SER A 377 -26.34 -0.45 -21.45
C SER A 377 -27.53 -0.09 -20.55
N GLY A 378 -27.73 1.20 -20.23
CA GLY A 378 -28.70 1.71 -19.26
C GLY A 378 -28.43 1.30 -17.82
N CYS A 379 -27.29 0.65 -17.54
CA CYS A 379 -26.91 0.11 -16.24
C CYS A 379 -25.39 0.05 -16.10
N ARG A 380 -24.89 0.11 -14.86
CA ARG A 380 -23.48 -0.19 -14.51
C ARG A 380 -23.37 -1.05 -13.25
N TYR A 381 -22.21 -1.68 -13.09
CA TYR A 381 -21.87 -2.44 -11.88
C TYR A 381 -21.09 -1.58 -10.89
N VAL A 382 -21.40 -1.77 -9.60
CA VAL A 382 -20.69 -1.14 -8.48
C VAL A 382 -20.47 -2.15 -7.36
N THR A 383 -19.38 -1.99 -6.61
CA THR A 383 -19.16 -2.69 -5.34
C THR A 383 -19.81 -1.91 -4.19
N ALA A 384 -20.38 -2.60 -3.23
CA ALA A 384 -20.97 -1.99 -2.05
C ALA A 384 -20.69 -2.80 -0.77
N GLU A 385 -20.56 -2.11 0.35
CA GLU A 385 -20.34 -2.70 1.67
C GLU A 385 -21.34 -2.10 2.67
N ARG A 386 -21.58 -2.75 3.81
CA ARG A 386 -22.36 -2.09 4.87
C ARG A 386 -21.58 -0.92 5.46
N TYR A 387 -22.27 0.19 5.70
CA TYR A 387 -21.70 1.31 6.42
C TYR A 387 -21.31 0.90 7.85
N ILE A 388 -20.11 1.31 8.27
CA ILE A 388 -19.59 1.09 9.62
C ILE A 388 -19.58 2.46 10.33
N PRO A 389 -20.45 2.70 11.32
CA PRO A 389 -20.43 3.94 12.07
C PRO A 389 -19.19 4.02 12.99
N GLY A 390 -18.50 5.16 13.00
CA GLY A 390 -17.42 5.46 13.93
C GLY A 390 -16.16 5.97 13.22
N SER A 391 -15.05 6.04 13.96
CA SER A 391 -13.77 6.51 13.44
C SER A 391 -13.09 5.41 12.62
N TYR A 392 -13.03 5.61 11.31
CA TYR A 392 -12.40 4.68 10.38
C TYR A 392 -10.88 4.72 10.51
N VAL A 393 -10.25 3.54 10.59
CA VAL A 393 -8.79 3.37 10.69
C VAL A 393 -8.34 2.25 9.75
N LYS A 394 -7.22 2.48 9.04
CA LYS A 394 -6.47 1.43 8.33
C LYS A 394 -5.36 0.93 9.26
N LEU A 395 -5.49 -0.31 9.74
CA LEU A 395 -4.64 -0.90 10.78
C LEU A 395 -3.38 -1.56 10.21
N ASN A 396 -3.48 -2.15 9.02
CA ASN A 396 -2.33 -2.55 8.22
C ASN A 396 -2.62 -2.41 6.71
N GLY A 397 -1.59 -2.53 5.89
CA GLY A 397 -1.66 -2.44 4.43
C GLY A 397 -1.20 -3.70 3.72
N ASN A 398 -1.55 -3.81 2.43
CA ASN A 398 -1.16 -4.93 1.57
C ASN A 398 0.33 -4.97 1.17
N ASP A 399 1.12 -3.97 1.54
CA ASP A 399 2.53 -3.79 1.22
C ASP A 399 3.46 -3.81 2.46
N GLY A 400 2.96 -4.28 3.60
CA GLY A 400 3.72 -4.31 4.85
C GLY A 400 3.55 -3.06 5.72
N PHE A 401 2.70 -2.09 5.34
CA PHE A 401 2.31 -0.99 6.22
C PHE A 401 1.69 -1.50 7.54
N VAL A 402 2.18 -1.00 8.68
CA VAL A 402 1.58 -1.16 10.01
C VAL A 402 1.13 0.22 10.48
N GLY A 403 -0.14 0.37 10.85
CA GLY A 403 -0.69 1.64 11.30
C GLY A 403 0.03 2.16 12.55
N SER A 404 0.20 3.48 12.65
CA SER A 404 0.90 4.15 13.76
C SER A 404 0.15 4.11 15.11
N GLN A 405 -0.99 3.41 15.20
CA GLN A 405 -1.77 3.35 16.43
C GLN A 405 -1.33 2.18 17.31
N SER A 406 -0.79 2.50 18.48
CA SER A 406 -0.67 1.56 19.60
C SER A 406 -2.05 1.33 20.22
N GLY A 407 -2.50 0.08 20.33
CA GLY A 407 -3.75 -0.25 21.00
C GLY A 407 -4.29 -1.62 20.62
N GLN A 408 -5.34 -2.04 21.33
CA GLN A 408 -5.92 -3.38 21.19
C GLN A 408 -6.35 -3.70 19.75
N ALA A 409 -6.95 -2.75 19.03
CA ALA A 409 -7.40 -2.98 17.65
C ALA A 409 -6.25 -3.30 16.69
N ALA A 410 -5.11 -2.60 16.83
CA ALA A 410 -3.92 -2.85 16.01
C ALA A 410 -3.27 -4.20 16.35
N GLU A 411 -3.19 -4.55 17.64
CA GLU A 411 -2.72 -5.86 18.07
C GLU A 411 -3.59 -6.99 17.51
N VAL A 412 -4.92 -6.85 17.58
CA VAL A 412 -5.88 -7.83 17.06
C VAL A 412 -5.76 -7.95 15.54
N ALA A 413 -5.62 -6.84 14.80
CA ALA A 413 -5.44 -6.87 13.35
C ALA A 413 -4.11 -7.54 12.92
N ALA A 414 -3.01 -7.25 13.61
CA ALA A 414 -1.71 -7.87 13.34
C ALA A 414 -1.75 -9.38 13.63
N ALA A 415 -2.31 -9.78 14.79
CA ALA A 415 -2.48 -11.18 15.14
C ALA A 415 -3.44 -11.93 14.20
N PHE A 416 -4.53 -11.28 13.76
CA PHE A 416 -5.45 -11.83 12.77
C PHE A 416 -4.72 -12.13 11.46
N SER A 417 -3.96 -11.17 10.94
CA SER A 417 -3.22 -11.34 9.68
C SER A 417 -2.23 -12.50 9.79
N HIS A 418 -1.40 -12.54 10.85
CA HIS A 418 -0.49 -13.66 11.12
C HIS A 418 -1.22 -14.99 11.27
N PHE A 419 -2.36 -15.01 11.98
CA PHE A 419 -3.18 -16.21 12.13
C PHE A 419 -3.64 -16.73 10.77
N THR A 420 -4.11 -15.88 9.85
CA THR A 420 -4.58 -16.33 8.53
C THR A 420 -3.50 -17.07 7.73
N PHE A 421 -2.24 -16.63 7.86
CA PHE A 421 -1.10 -17.32 7.26
C PHE A 421 -0.84 -18.68 7.88
N GLN A 422 -0.88 -18.78 9.20
CA GLN A 422 -0.67 -20.07 9.87
C GLN A 422 -1.84 -21.05 9.61
N ASP A 423 -3.07 -20.56 9.69
CA ASP A 423 -4.30 -21.35 9.48
C ASP A 423 -4.41 -21.88 8.05
N SER A 424 -3.91 -21.12 7.06
CA SER A 424 -3.84 -21.56 5.67
C SER A 424 -2.62 -22.45 5.35
N GLY A 425 -1.76 -22.76 6.32
CA GLY A 425 -0.53 -23.51 6.08
C GLY A 425 0.49 -22.75 5.21
N GLY A 426 0.49 -21.41 5.28
CA GLY A 426 1.37 -20.53 4.51
C GLY A 426 0.95 -20.30 3.06
N GLN A 427 -0.27 -20.71 2.68
CA GLN A 427 -0.77 -20.55 1.31
C GLN A 427 -1.38 -19.18 1.06
N GLU A 428 -1.94 -18.55 2.09
CA GLU A 428 -2.74 -17.33 1.97
C GLU A 428 -2.50 -16.41 3.18
N LEU A 429 -2.53 -15.08 2.96
CA LEU A 429 -2.44 -14.08 4.01
C LEU A 429 -3.51 -13.01 3.79
N CYS A 430 -4.34 -12.73 4.79
CA CYS A 430 -5.27 -11.62 4.78
C CYS A 430 -4.62 -10.36 5.36
N VAL A 431 -4.63 -9.27 4.59
CA VAL A 431 -4.07 -7.95 4.89
C VAL A 431 -5.06 -6.85 4.49
N ASP A 432 -4.60 -5.59 4.46
CA ASP A 432 -5.45 -4.40 4.28
C ASP A 432 -6.58 -4.36 5.32
N ILE A 433 -6.26 -4.67 6.58
CA ILE A 433 -7.22 -4.67 7.67
C ILE A 433 -7.60 -3.23 8.00
N GLN A 434 -8.87 -2.88 7.75
CA GLN A 434 -9.38 -1.52 7.88
C GLN A 434 -10.86 -1.50 8.27
N GLY A 435 -11.26 -0.50 9.06
CA GLY A 435 -12.63 -0.34 9.54
C GLY A 435 -12.72 0.42 10.86
N VAL A 436 -13.66 0.03 11.73
CA VAL A 436 -13.87 0.66 13.05
C VAL A 436 -13.74 -0.40 14.14
N GLY A 437 -12.77 -0.24 15.04
CA GLY A 437 -12.46 -1.23 16.07
C GLY A 437 -12.11 -2.60 15.46
N THR A 438 -12.83 -3.65 15.84
CA THR A 438 -12.70 -5.01 15.27
C THR A 438 -13.75 -5.35 14.21
N THR A 439 -14.46 -4.32 13.70
CA THR A 439 -15.36 -4.43 12.56
C THR A 439 -14.68 -3.89 11.30
N TRP A 440 -14.41 -4.77 10.34
CA TRP A 440 -13.56 -4.48 9.19
C TRP A 440 -14.29 -4.62 7.85
N THR A 441 -13.68 -4.12 6.80
CA THR A 441 -14.18 -4.13 5.42
C THR A 441 -13.03 -4.08 4.42
N ASP A 442 -13.31 -4.34 3.13
CA ASP A 442 -12.36 -4.20 2.02
C ASP A 442 -10.99 -4.87 2.24
N PRO A 443 -10.97 -6.17 2.60
CA PRO A 443 -9.72 -6.91 2.80
C PRO A 443 -9.00 -7.17 1.47
N GLN A 444 -7.70 -7.43 1.57
CA GLN A 444 -6.90 -8.01 0.49
C GLN A 444 -6.34 -9.36 0.93
N ILE A 445 -6.49 -10.38 0.09
CA ILE A 445 -5.82 -11.68 0.28
C ILE A 445 -4.60 -11.74 -0.64
N HIS A 446 -3.46 -12.10 -0.08
CA HIS A 446 -2.30 -12.57 -0.84
C HIS A 446 -2.32 -14.08 -0.88
N SER A 447 -2.01 -14.70 -2.02
CA SER A 447 -1.93 -16.15 -2.18
C SER A 447 -0.72 -16.58 -3.01
N LEU A 448 -0.15 -17.75 -2.73
CA LEU A 448 0.99 -18.25 -3.53
C LEU A 448 0.62 -18.39 -5.02
N GLN A 449 -0.65 -18.67 -5.31
CA GLN A 449 -1.20 -18.87 -6.65
C GLN A 449 -1.67 -17.56 -7.33
N LYS A 450 -1.63 -16.42 -6.63
CA LYS A 450 -2.10 -15.11 -7.12
C LYS A 450 -3.55 -15.11 -7.65
N GLN A 451 -4.46 -15.74 -6.92
CA GLN A 451 -5.84 -15.96 -7.35
C GLN A 451 -6.85 -14.89 -6.87
N PHE A 452 -6.43 -13.92 -6.07
CA PHE A 452 -7.34 -12.92 -5.47
C PHE A 452 -7.34 -11.55 -6.17
N GLY A 453 -7.09 -11.57 -7.49
CA GLY A 453 -7.09 -10.39 -8.35
C GLY A 453 -5.74 -9.66 -8.41
N ILE A 454 -5.71 -8.54 -9.12
CA ILE A 454 -4.46 -7.82 -9.45
C ILE A 454 -3.67 -7.27 -8.25
N ALA A 455 -4.33 -7.12 -7.11
CA ALA A 455 -3.74 -6.64 -5.86
C ALA A 455 -3.24 -7.79 -4.96
N ASP A 456 -3.38 -9.03 -5.40
CA ASP A 456 -2.73 -10.20 -4.82
C ASP A 456 -1.24 -10.20 -5.24
N LEU A 457 -0.39 -9.71 -4.32
CA LEU A 457 1.06 -9.65 -4.50
C LEU A 457 1.74 -11.01 -4.23
N GLY A 458 0.95 -12.03 -3.90
CA GLY A 458 1.34 -13.37 -3.55
C GLY A 458 2.40 -13.43 -2.45
N ARG A 459 3.37 -14.34 -2.60
CA ARG A 459 4.47 -14.55 -1.65
C ARG A 459 5.16 -13.25 -1.23
N ARG A 460 5.37 -12.33 -2.17
CA ARG A 460 6.02 -11.07 -1.86
C ARG A 460 5.18 -10.22 -0.89
N GLY A 461 3.87 -10.14 -1.12
CA GLY A 461 2.94 -9.49 -0.19
C GLY A 461 3.01 -10.09 1.22
N MET A 462 3.17 -11.41 1.29
CA MET A 462 3.35 -12.12 2.55
C MET A 462 4.68 -11.78 3.22
N ASP A 463 5.77 -11.83 2.47
CA ASP A 463 7.11 -11.53 2.97
C ASP A 463 7.18 -10.08 3.50
N MET A 464 6.60 -9.11 2.79
CA MET A 464 6.54 -7.71 3.23
C MET A 464 5.80 -7.53 4.56
N PHE A 465 4.69 -8.25 4.76
CA PHE A 465 3.99 -8.25 6.06
C PHE A 465 4.89 -8.78 7.18
N PHE A 466 5.58 -9.92 6.97
CA PHE A 466 6.42 -10.51 8.00
C PHE A 466 7.74 -9.76 8.26
N MET A 467 8.22 -8.97 7.29
CA MET A 467 9.37 -8.08 7.50
C MET A 467 9.07 -6.97 8.52
N SER A 468 7.82 -6.49 8.59
CA SER A 468 7.40 -5.44 9.52
C SER A 468 6.65 -5.96 10.75
N HIS A 469 6.08 -7.16 10.68
CA HIS A 469 5.31 -7.76 11.77
C HIS A 469 6.19 -8.13 12.96
N ARG A 470 5.74 -7.75 14.15
CA ARG A 470 6.30 -8.21 15.42
C ARG A 470 5.19 -8.88 16.22
N CYS A 471 5.41 -10.13 16.61
CA CYS A 471 4.40 -10.89 17.36
C CYS A 471 4.09 -10.20 18.70
N GLY A 472 2.82 -9.84 18.90
CA GLY A 472 2.28 -9.29 20.15
C GLY A 472 1.80 -10.36 21.14
N VAL A 473 1.15 -9.94 22.23
CA VAL A 473 0.63 -10.83 23.27
C VAL A 473 -0.42 -11.78 22.69
N LEU A 474 -1.30 -11.28 21.83
CA LEU A 474 -2.32 -12.11 21.20
C LEU A 474 -1.73 -13.18 20.26
N CYS A 475 -0.65 -12.86 19.53
CA CYS A 475 0.06 -13.84 18.71
C CYS A 475 0.64 -14.98 19.57
N GLN A 476 1.20 -14.62 20.73
CA GLN A 476 1.77 -15.59 21.68
C GLN A 476 0.68 -16.48 22.28
N LYS A 477 -0.45 -15.90 22.70
CA LYS A 477 -1.59 -16.66 23.23
C LYS A 477 -2.18 -17.63 22.21
N LEU A 478 -2.25 -17.19 20.95
CA LEU A 478 -2.69 -18.03 19.83
C LEU A 478 -1.63 -19.02 19.35
N LEU A 479 -0.45 -19.07 19.98
CA LEU A 479 0.67 -19.94 19.64
C LEU A 479 1.08 -19.82 18.16
N LEU A 480 1.06 -18.59 17.64
CA LEU A 480 1.45 -18.30 16.26
C LEU A 480 2.98 -18.37 16.12
N SER A 481 3.44 -19.15 15.16
CA SER A 481 4.85 -19.32 14.84
C SER A 481 5.29 -18.22 13.89
N THR A 482 6.35 -17.48 14.22
CA THR A 482 6.95 -16.53 13.29
C THR A 482 7.47 -17.32 12.08
N PRO A 483 7.06 -17.00 10.84
CA PRO A 483 7.63 -17.66 9.68
C PRO A 483 9.12 -17.34 9.62
N GLY A 484 9.97 -18.32 9.92
CA GLY A 484 11.31 -18.29 9.36
C GLY A 484 11.13 -18.33 7.85
N ILE A 485 11.63 -17.31 7.15
CA ILE A 485 11.59 -17.10 5.70
C ILE A 485 11.35 -18.45 5.02
N LEU A 486 10.08 -18.72 4.66
CA LEU A 486 9.76 -19.93 3.93
C LEU A 486 10.63 -19.82 2.68
N HIS A 487 11.49 -20.76 2.40
CA HIS A 487 12.04 -20.96 1.07
C HIS A 487 11.25 -22.12 0.47
N GLY A 488 10.99 -22.09 -0.83
CA GLY A 488 10.26 -23.16 -1.52
C GLY A 488 10.95 -24.52 -1.35
N ASP A 489 10.23 -25.59 -1.69
CA ASP A 489 10.54 -27.02 -1.46
C ASP A 489 11.94 -27.54 -1.92
N GLU A 490 12.86 -26.70 -2.39
CA GLU A 490 14.28 -27.05 -2.60
C GLU A 490 15.17 -26.84 -1.35
N ASP A 491 14.70 -26.10 -0.33
CA ASP A 491 15.48 -25.75 0.86
C ASP A 491 15.04 -26.51 2.13
N ARG A 492 15.50 -27.76 2.29
CA ARG A 492 15.52 -28.41 3.62
C ARG A 492 16.63 -27.76 4.48
N PRO A 493 16.36 -27.22 5.68
CA PRO A 493 17.36 -26.54 6.52
C PRO A 493 18.52 -27.40 7.03
N SER A 494 18.40 -28.73 7.02
CA SER A 494 19.54 -29.63 7.25
C SER A 494 20.62 -29.53 6.17
N ARG A 495 20.36 -28.82 5.07
CA ARG A 495 21.31 -28.52 3.98
C ARG A 495 21.73 -27.05 3.88
N GLN A 496 21.23 -26.16 4.75
CA GLN A 496 21.64 -24.75 4.71
C GLN A 496 23.09 -24.57 5.18
N PRO A 497 23.90 -23.74 4.50
CA PRO A 497 25.28 -23.51 4.89
C PRO A 497 25.37 -22.62 6.13
N CYS A 498 26.44 -22.81 6.90
CA CYS A 498 26.77 -22.05 8.10
C CYS A 498 26.71 -20.55 7.83
N VAL A 499 26.09 -19.78 8.73
CA VAL A 499 25.92 -18.34 8.54
C VAL A 499 27.22 -17.53 8.61
N VAL A 500 28.32 -18.15 9.05
CA VAL A 500 29.64 -17.52 9.17
C VAL A 500 30.48 -17.76 7.91
N CYS A 501 30.67 -19.01 7.51
CA CYS A 501 31.50 -19.35 6.34
C CYS A 501 30.72 -19.50 5.03
N LEU A 502 29.38 -19.61 5.09
CA LEU A 502 28.49 -19.86 3.95
C LEU A 502 28.83 -21.14 3.16
N ASP A 503 29.57 -22.07 3.77
CA ASP A 503 30.09 -23.27 3.12
C ASP A 503 29.73 -24.55 3.90
N GLY A 504 30.20 -24.68 5.15
CA GLY A 504 30.00 -25.90 5.95
C GLY A 504 28.55 -26.10 6.43
N PRO A 505 28.08 -27.36 6.65
CA PRO A 505 26.70 -27.64 7.04
C PRO A 505 26.40 -27.15 8.48
N ARG A 506 25.21 -26.60 8.69
CA ARG A 506 24.75 -26.20 10.03
C ARG A 506 24.48 -27.44 10.91
N ARG A 507 25.25 -27.60 11.98
CA ARG A 507 25.13 -28.71 12.94
C ARG A 507 25.31 -28.29 14.40
N MET A 508 25.58 -27.00 14.63
CA MET A 508 25.95 -26.47 15.94
C MET A 508 24.90 -25.47 16.43
N LEU A 509 24.36 -25.74 17.62
CA LEU A 509 23.27 -25.04 18.28
C LEU A 509 23.81 -24.12 19.38
N CYS A 510 23.54 -22.82 19.27
CA CYS A 510 23.93 -21.82 20.28
C CYS A 510 22.96 -21.82 21.47
N GLN A 511 23.42 -22.02 22.71
CA GLN A 511 22.60 -21.87 23.92
C GLN A 511 22.88 -20.54 24.64
N PRO A 512 21.87 -19.89 25.28
CA PRO A 512 20.50 -20.37 25.51
C PRO A 512 19.51 -20.05 24.37
N CYS A 513 19.92 -19.30 23.35
CA CYS A 513 19.01 -18.84 22.29
C CYS A 513 18.53 -19.93 21.31
N ARG A 514 19.09 -21.15 21.39
CA ARG A 514 18.79 -22.34 20.60
C ARG A 514 18.77 -22.13 19.08
N HIS A 515 19.67 -21.30 18.57
CA HIS A 515 19.82 -21.06 17.14
C HIS A 515 20.78 -22.08 16.51
N LEU A 516 20.30 -22.86 15.54
CA LEU A 516 21.07 -23.85 14.77
C LEU A 516 21.65 -23.16 13.52
N CYS A 517 22.87 -22.61 13.63
CA CYS A 517 23.37 -21.66 12.64
C CYS A 517 24.84 -21.84 12.22
N LEU A 518 25.58 -22.72 12.90
CA LEU A 518 27.03 -22.85 12.73
C LEU A 518 27.42 -24.25 12.22
N CYS A 519 28.49 -24.33 11.44
CA CYS A 519 29.22 -25.58 11.23
C CYS A 519 30.21 -25.81 12.39
N GLU A 520 30.72 -27.03 12.51
CA GLU A 520 31.65 -27.42 13.57
C GLU A 520 32.91 -26.54 13.61
N ALA A 521 33.51 -26.27 12.44
CA ALA A 521 34.70 -25.43 12.34
C ALA A 521 34.44 -23.98 12.79
N CYS A 522 33.28 -23.40 12.44
CA CYS A 522 32.95 -22.01 12.80
C CYS A 522 32.43 -21.87 14.24
N ALA A 523 32.12 -22.96 14.93
CA ALA A 523 31.68 -22.92 16.32
C ALA A 523 32.86 -22.74 17.30
N VAL A 524 34.08 -23.11 16.89
CA VAL A 524 35.27 -23.02 17.75
C VAL A 524 35.58 -21.56 18.08
N GLY A 525 35.67 -21.24 19.38
CA GLY A 525 36.05 -19.90 19.87
C GLY A 525 34.93 -18.84 19.79
N LEU A 526 33.70 -19.23 19.50
CA LEU A 526 32.57 -18.31 19.38
C LEU A 526 31.87 -18.10 20.73
N HIS A 527 31.78 -16.85 21.17
CA HIS A 527 31.21 -16.47 22.48
C HIS A 527 29.84 -15.77 22.40
N ARG A 528 29.33 -15.51 21.18
CA ARG A 528 28.03 -14.89 20.92
C ARG A 528 27.36 -15.48 19.69
N CYS A 529 26.05 -15.69 19.75
CA CYS A 529 25.27 -16.23 18.63
C CYS A 529 25.31 -15.27 17.43
N PRO A 530 25.62 -15.71 16.19
CA PRO A 530 25.67 -14.81 15.03
C PRO A 530 24.29 -14.27 14.61
N ILE A 531 23.22 -14.98 14.97
CA ILE A 531 21.84 -14.60 14.63
C ILE A 531 21.32 -13.53 15.60
N CYS A 532 21.26 -13.83 16.90
CA CYS A 532 20.66 -12.93 17.89
C CYS A 532 21.67 -12.07 18.67
N ARG A 533 22.97 -12.34 18.54
CA ARG A 533 24.08 -11.64 19.25
C ARG A 533 24.13 -11.82 20.76
N ASP A 534 23.26 -12.67 21.31
CA ASP A 534 23.29 -13.03 22.73
C ASP A 534 24.54 -13.86 23.09
N PRO A 535 25.07 -13.74 24.32
CA PRO A 535 26.17 -14.56 24.81
C PRO A 535 25.86 -16.06 24.72
N THR A 536 26.80 -16.85 24.18
CA THR A 536 26.67 -18.30 24.15
C THR A 536 27.28 -18.93 25.40
N THR A 537 26.46 -19.60 26.20
CA THR A 537 26.93 -20.35 27.38
C THR A 537 27.52 -21.70 27.00
N SER A 538 27.00 -22.29 25.93
CA SER A 538 27.41 -23.58 25.38
C SER A 538 27.00 -23.65 23.92
N ILE A 539 27.74 -24.43 23.14
CA ILE A 539 27.39 -24.77 21.76
C ILE A 539 27.30 -26.28 21.66
N VAL A 540 26.15 -26.77 21.21
CA VAL A 540 25.81 -28.20 21.23
C VAL A 540 25.73 -28.72 19.80
N TRP A 541 26.35 -29.87 19.54
CA TRP A 541 26.23 -30.55 18.26
C TRP A 541 24.89 -31.30 18.16
N VAL A 542 24.25 -31.27 16.99
CA VAL A 542 22.94 -31.89 16.74
C VAL A 542 23.07 -32.96 15.66
N ALA A 543 22.65 -34.20 15.98
CA ALA A 543 22.64 -35.32 15.04
C ALA A 543 21.50 -35.19 14.01
N ASP A 544 21.78 -35.54 12.76
CA ASP A 544 20.82 -35.49 11.64
C ASP A 544 20.10 -36.84 11.52
N GLU A 545 18.98 -37.02 12.23
CA GLU A 545 18.10 -38.18 12.05
C GLU A 545 16.79 -37.76 11.42
N GLN A 546 16.74 -37.64 10.08
CA GLN A 546 15.53 -37.66 9.21
C GLN A 546 14.31 -36.80 9.63
N SER A 547 14.42 -35.98 10.68
CA SER A 547 13.36 -35.19 11.25
C SER A 547 13.30 -33.96 10.37
N GLY A 548 12.29 -33.91 9.49
CA GLY A 548 12.05 -32.80 8.57
C GLY A 548 11.69 -31.48 9.26
N VAL A 549 12.39 -31.11 10.33
CA VAL A 549 12.20 -29.87 11.07
C VAL A 549 13.03 -28.78 10.39
N SER A 550 12.29 -27.85 9.77
CA SER A 550 12.81 -26.81 8.89
C SER A 550 13.00 -25.46 9.62
N SER A 551 13.60 -25.45 10.82
CA SER A 551 13.72 -24.23 11.63
C SER A 551 15.16 -23.89 11.99
N THR A 552 15.51 -22.60 11.92
CA THR A 552 16.77 -22.03 12.44
C THR A 552 16.83 -22.01 13.97
N TYR A 553 15.73 -22.36 14.64
CA TYR A 553 15.55 -22.42 16.08
C TYR A 553 14.96 -23.77 16.51
N VAL A 554 15.55 -24.43 17.51
CA VAL A 554 15.09 -25.73 18.02
C VAL A 554 14.30 -25.53 19.33
N ARG A 555 13.09 -26.07 19.43
CA ARG A 555 12.27 -25.99 20.66
C ARG A 555 12.78 -26.97 21.73
N GLU A 556 12.57 -26.66 23.02
CA GLU A 556 13.06 -27.52 24.12
C GLU A 556 12.52 -28.95 24.03
N SER A 557 11.25 -29.10 23.69
CA SER A 557 10.58 -30.39 23.52
C SER A 557 11.17 -31.27 22.42
N GLU A 558 11.93 -30.68 21.49
CA GLU A 558 12.60 -31.38 20.38
C GLU A 558 14.07 -31.67 20.71
N LEU A 559 14.70 -30.79 21.49
CA LEU A 559 16.07 -30.95 21.99
C LEU A 559 16.27 -32.27 22.76
N ASP A 560 15.30 -32.67 23.58
CA ASP A 560 15.38 -33.91 24.35
C ASP A 560 15.26 -35.16 23.46
N ARG A 561 14.58 -35.07 22.31
CA ARG A 561 14.52 -36.16 21.32
C ARG A 561 15.85 -36.28 20.56
N MET A 562 16.47 -35.14 20.23
CA MET A 562 17.73 -35.09 19.48
C MET A 562 18.95 -35.49 20.32
N ARG A 563 18.86 -35.42 21.66
CA ARG A 563 19.92 -35.83 22.60
C ARG A 563 20.00 -37.34 22.84
N GLN A 564 19.04 -38.15 22.38
CA GLN A 564 18.92 -39.56 22.76
C GLN A 564 19.69 -40.58 21.91
N VAL A 565 20.58 -40.16 21.00
CA VAL A 565 21.38 -41.11 20.20
C VAL A 565 22.87 -40.94 20.48
N VAL A 566 23.26 -41.28 21.71
CA VAL A 566 24.58 -41.86 22.02
C VAL A 566 24.38 -42.84 23.18
N HIS A 567 23.89 -44.04 22.85
CA HIS A 567 24.40 -45.31 23.35
C HIS A 567 23.92 -46.47 22.48
#